data_AF-A0A537FYT8-F1
#
_entry.id   AF-A0A537FYT8-F1
#
_cell.length_a   1.000
_cell.length_b   1.000
_cell.length_c   1.000
_cell.angle_alpha   90.00
_cell.angle_beta   90.00
_cell.angle_gamma   90.00
#
_symmetry.space_group_name_H-M   'P 1'
#
loop_
_entity.id
_entity.type
_entity.pdbx_description
1 polymer ?
#
loop_
_entity_poly.entity_id
_entity_poly.type
_entity_poly.pdbx_seq_one_letter_code
_entity_poly.pdbx_strand_id
1 'polypeptide(L)'
;MIDIQLLRTDIDALERRLATRGYHLDVAAFKALEDARKGIQTATEQLQSQRNALARQIGQAKAKKDEAQAAALMRQGAELADKLRQMEAENAAVQARLHEFVWQIPNIPHDSVPLGSRPED
;
A
#
# COMPACT_ATOMS: atom_id res chain seq x y z
N MET A 1 -17.27 -9.87 -2.98
CA MET A 1 -16.22 -9.00 -2.41
C MET A 1 -16.37 -7.64 -3.06
N ILE A 2 -16.40 -6.57 -2.25
CA ILE A 2 -16.43 -5.21 -2.76
C ILE A 2 -15.12 -4.92 -3.49
N ASP A 3 -15.22 -4.22 -4.62
CA ASP A 3 -14.02 -3.75 -5.31
C ASP A 3 -13.31 -2.71 -4.42
N ILE A 4 -12.04 -2.96 -4.09
CA ILE A 4 -11.20 -2.04 -3.33
C ILE A 4 -11.08 -0.68 -4.00
N GLN A 5 -11.24 -0.60 -5.33
CA GLN A 5 -11.27 0.68 -6.04
C GLN A 5 -12.45 1.55 -5.61
N LEU A 6 -13.62 0.97 -5.33
CA LEU A 6 -14.78 1.72 -4.83
C LEU A 6 -14.50 2.33 -3.46
N LEU A 7 -13.79 1.60 -2.59
CA LEU A 7 -13.34 2.12 -1.30
C LEU A 7 -12.29 3.22 -1.45
N ARG A 8 -11.49 3.21 -2.52
CA ARG A 8 -10.50 4.27 -2.77
C ARG A 8 -11.12 5.54 -3.36
N THR A 9 -12.16 5.40 -4.17
CA THR A 9 -12.79 6.53 -4.87
C THR A 9 -13.90 7.19 -4.07
N ASP A 10 -14.71 6.42 -3.34
CA ASP A 10 -15.91 6.94 -2.68
C ASP A 10 -16.27 6.15 -1.40
N ILE A 11 -15.35 6.13 -0.44
CA ILE A 11 -15.55 5.42 0.84
C ILE A 11 -16.72 5.99 1.65
N ASP A 12 -16.97 7.29 1.56
CA ASP A 12 -18.01 7.97 2.33
C ASP A 12 -19.41 7.59 1.82
N ALA A 13 -19.59 7.42 0.49
CA ALA A 13 -20.84 6.88 -0.04
C ALA A 13 -21.02 5.39 0.32
N LEU A 14 -19.94 4.61 0.31
CA LEU A 14 -19.98 3.19 0.72
C LEU A 14 -20.39 3.04 2.18
N GLU A 15 -19.81 3.83 3.10
CA GLU A 15 -20.18 3.84 4.51
C GLU A 15 -21.68 4.06 4.69
N ARG A 16 -22.25 5.08 4.05
CA ARG A 16 -23.69 5.38 4.12
C ARG A 16 -24.55 4.21 3.64
N ARG A 17 -24.18 3.59 2.51
CA ARG A 17 -24.92 2.45 1.94
C ARG A 17 -24.84 1.23 2.85
N LEU A 18 -23.69 0.97 3.45
CA LEU A 18 -23.50 -0.15 4.38
C LEU A 18 -24.23 0.09 5.70
N ALA A 19 -24.31 1.34 6.16
CA ALA A 19 -25.07 1.71 7.34
C ALA A 19 -26.58 1.41 7.21
N THR A 20 -27.13 1.42 5.98
CA THR A 20 -28.53 1.00 5.74
C THR A 20 -28.78 -0.48 6.06
N ARG A 21 -27.72 -1.30 6.12
CA ARG A 21 -27.75 -2.70 6.57
C ARG A 21 -27.27 -2.89 8.00
N GLY A 22 -27.09 -1.81 8.76
CA GLY A 22 -26.56 -1.86 10.12
C GLY A 22 -25.07 -2.20 10.20
N TYR A 23 -24.33 -2.12 9.08
CA TYR A 23 -22.89 -2.32 9.07
C TYR A 23 -22.18 -0.97 9.18
N HIS A 24 -21.29 -0.83 10.17
CA HIS A 24 -20.43 0.32 10.32
C HIS A 24 -19.07 0.06 9.66
N LEU A 25 -18.74 0.84 8.64
CA LEU A 25 -17.45 0.76 7.96
C LEU A 25 -16.42 1.62 8.73
N ASP A 26 -15.33 1.01 9.17
CA ASP A 26 -14.23 1.76 9.79
C ASP A 26 -13.39 2.49 8.73
N VAL A 27 -13.90 3.65 8.31
CA VAL A 27 -13.29 4.53 7.31
C VAL A 27 -11.89 4.99 7.75
N ALA A 28 -11.70 5.21 9.05
CA ALA A 28 -10.42 5.66 9.60
C ALA A 28 -9.34 4.58 9.47
N ALA A 29 -9.67 3.33 9.81
CA ALA A 29 -8.76 2.20 9.65
C ALA A 29 -8.38 1.98 8.17
N PHE A 30 -9.35 2.05 7.26
CA PHE A 30 -9.05 1.93 5.82
C PHE A 30 -8.12 3.05 5.32
N LYS A 31 -8.41 4.31 5.68
CA LYS A 31 -7.58 5.46 5.29
C LYS A 31 -6.15 5.32 5.82
N ALA A 32 -5.98 4.90 7.07
CA ALA A 32 -4.66 4.67 7.66
C ALA A 32 -3.87 3.58 6.92
N LEU A 33 -4.51 2.47 6.53
CA LEU A 33 -3.88 1.42 5.75
C LEU A 33 -3.49 1.88 4.34
N GLU A 34 -4.35 2.65 3.66
CA GLU A 34 -4.06 3.21 2.34
C GLU A 34 -2.93 4.25 2.39
N ASP A 35 -2.88 5.08 3.43
CA ASP A 35 -1.80 6.06 3.62
C ASP A 35 -0.47 5.36 3.90
N ALA A 36 -0.47 4.31 4.73
CA ALA A 36 0.70 3.47 4.95
C ALA A 36 1.19 2.83 3.63
N ARG A 37 0.27 2.26 2.84
CA ARG A 37 0.58 1.67 1.53
C ARG A 37 1.21 2.69 0.58
N LYS A 38 0.65 3.90 0.48
CA LYS A 38 1.19 4.98 -0.35
C LYS A 38 2.56 5.43 0.13
N GLY A 39 2.73 5.61 1.43
CA GLY A 39 4.01 5.99 2.04
C GLY A 39 5.11 4.98 1.73
N ILE A 40 4.81 3.68 1.89
CA ILE A 40 5.75 2.59 1.57
C ILE A 40 6.09 2.61 0.07
N GLN A 41 5.11 2.80 -0.80
CA GLN A 41 5.33 2.87 -2.24
C GLN A 41 6.27 4.02 -2.62
N THR A 42 6.01 5.23 -2.13
CA THR A 42 6.87 6.40 -2.39
C THR A 42 8.29 6.20 -1.85
N ALA A 43 8.44 5.66 -0.65
CA ALA A 43 9.76 5.39 -0.08
C ALA A 43 10.52 4.29 -0.85
N THR A 44 9.82 3.27 -1.34
CA THR A 44 10.40 2.23 -2.20
C THR A 44 10.94 2.81 -3.50
N GLU A 45 10.17 3.68 -4.16
CA GLU A 45 10.60 4.38 -5.38
C GLU A 45 11.84 5.26 -5.14
N GLN A 46 11.88 5.97 -4.00
CA GLN A 46 13.04 6.77 -3.60
C GLN A 46 14.29 5.91 -3.37
N LEU A 47 14.18 4.80 -2.64
CA LEU A 47 15.30 3.87 -2.41
C LEU A 47 15.77 3.24 -3.71
N GLN A 48 14.85 2.90 -4.60
CA GLN A 48 15.16 2.34 -5.92
C GLN A 48 15.92 3.34 -6.80
N SER A 49 15.55 4.61 -6.74
CA SER A 49 16.27 5.71 -7.40
C SER A 49 17.69 5.88 -6.83
N GLN A 50 17.83 5.87 -5.49
CA GLN A 50 19.12 5.95 -4.81
C GLN A 50 20.04 4.79 -5.18
N ARG A 51 19.52 3.55 -5.21
CA ARG A 51 20.27 2.35 -5.62
C ARG A 51 20.80 2.49 -7.06
N ASN A 52 19.96 2.99 -7.97
CA ASN A 52 20.36 3.19 -9.36
C ASN A 52 21.43 4.28 -9.50
N ALA A 53 21.36 5.35 -8.71
CA ALA A 53 22.39 6.37 -8.66
C ALA A 53 23.72 5.81 -8.14
N LEU A 54 23.68 5.02 -7.07
CA LEU A 54 24.84 4.32 -6.51
C LEU A 54 25.49 3.37 -7.52
N ALA A 55 24.68 2.59 -8.26
CA ALA A 55 25.20 1.70 -9.31
C ALA A 55 26.00 2.46 -10.37
N ARG A 56 25.54 3.65 -10.78
CA ARG A 56 26.28 4.52 -11.71
C ARG A 56 27.59 5.02 -11.10
N GLN A 57 27.58 5.44 -9.84
CA GLN A 57 28.78 5.91 -9.14
C GLN A 57 29.82 4.80 -8.98
N ILE A 58 29.39 3.56 -8.68
CA ILE A 58 30.27 2.39 -8.61
C ILE A 58 30.94 2.16 -9.97
N GLY A 59 30.19 2.21 -11.07
CA GLY A 59 30.74 2.07 -12.41
C GLY A 59 31.79 3.15 -12.73
N GLN A 60 31.53 4.40 -12.34
CA GLN A 60 32.48 5.50 -12.51
C GLN A 60 33.75 5.31 -11.67
N ALA A 61 33.64 4.88 -10.41
CA ALA A 61 34.79 4.62 -9.55
C ALA A 61 35.67 3.49 -10.12
N LYS A 62 35.05 2.40 -10.59
CA LYS A 62 35.77 1.30 -11.27
C LYS A 62 36.45 1.76 -12.55
N ALA A 63 35.81 2.59 -13.37
CA ALA A 63 36.43 3.15 -14.57
C ALA A 63 37.67 4.01 -14.26
N LYS A 64 37.65 4.69 -13.10
CA LYS A 64 38.80 5.47 -12.59
C LYS A 64 39.85 4.60 -11.86
N LYS A 65 39.63 3.29 -11.73
CA LYS A 65 40.44 2.36 -10.93
C LYS A 65 40.55 2.76 -9.45
N ASP A 66 39.53 3.46 -8.94
CA ASP A 66 39.42 3.80 -7.52
C ASP A 66 38.68 2.67 -6.78
N GLU A 67 39.42 1.63 -6.44
CA GLU A 67 38.90 0.44 -5.75
C GLU A 67 38.38 0.75 -4.34
N ALA A 68 38.99 1.71 -3.65
CA ALA A 68 38.57 2.11 -2.30
C ALA A 68 37.19 2.78 -2.33
N GLN A 69 36.98 3.72 -3.26
CA GLN A 69 35.68 4.35 -3.45
C GLN A 69 34.63 3.35 -3.94
N ALA A 70 34.98 2.48 -4.89
CA ALA A 70 34.07 1.45 -5.39
C ALA A 70 33.60 0.50 -4.27
N ALA A 71 34.51 0.05 -3.40
CA ALA A 71 34.18 -0.79 -2.25
C ALA A 71 33.30 -0.07 -1.22
N ALA A 72 33.54 1.22 -0.96
CA ALA A 72 32.69 2.01 -0.08
C ALA A 72 31.26 2.13 -0.61
N LEU A 73 31.10 2.43 -1.90
CA LEU A 73 29.80 2.55 -2.54
C LEU A 73 29.06 1.21 -2.63
N MET A 74 29.77 0.09 -2.84
CA MET A 74 29.14 -1.24 -2.82
C MET A 74 28.54 -1.58 -1.44
N ARG A 75 29.22 -1.21 -0.34
CA ARG A 75 28.67 -1.40 1.01
C ARG A 75 27.37 -0.63 1.21
N GLN A 76 27.33 0.64 0.79
CA GLN A 76 26.10 1.44 0.81
C GLN A 76 24.99 0.82 -0.06
N GLY A 77 25.35 0.27 -1.21
CA GLY A 77 24.41 -0.45 -2.09
C GLY A 77 23.79 -1.68 -1.42
N ALA A 78 24.56 -2.42 -0.62
CA ALA A 78 24.05 -3.56 0.14
C ALA A 78 23.05 -3.14 1.22
N GLU A 79 23.34 -2.07 1.97
CA GLU A 79 22.41 -1.51 2.95
C GLU A 79 21.08 -1.06 2.32
N LEU A 80 21.13 -0.45 1.13
CA LEU A 80 19.91 -0.09 0.39
C LEU A 80 19.13 -1.32 -0.09
N ALA A 81 19.81 -2.40 -0.48
CA ALA A 81 19.16 -3.64 -0.86
C ALA A 81 18.43 -4.29 0.32
N ASP A 82 19.01 -4.23 1.52
CA ASP A 82 18.37 -4.71 2.75
C ASP A 82 17.13 -3.88 3.10
N LYS A 83 17.23 -2.55 3.03
CA LYS A 83 16.08 -1.65 3.23
C LYS A 83 14.97 -1.91 2.23
N LEU A 84 15.29 -2.08 0.95
CA LEU A 84 14.30 -2.39 -0.08
C LEU A 84 13.55 -3.70 0.22
N ARG A 85 14.28 -4.76 0.62
CA ARG A 85 13.65 -6.03 1.02
C ARG A 85 12.71 -5.87 2.21
N GLN A 86 13.10 -5.05 3.20
CA GLN A 86 12.24 -4.74 4.32
C GLN A 86 10.97 -3.99 3.88
N MET A 87 11.10 -2.98 3.03
CA MET A 87 9.96 -2.22 2.52
C MET A 87 8.99 -3.10 1.69
N GLU A 88 9.52 -4.04 0.90
CA GLU A 88 8.71 -5.01 0.17
C GLU A 88 7.91 -5.92 1.11
N ALA A 89 8.52 -6.39 2.20
CA ALA A 89 7.84 -7.18 3.21
C ALA A 89 6.75 -6.37 3.94
N GLU A 90 7.04 -5.12 4.30
CA GLU A 90 6.07 -4.21 4.91
C GLU A 90 4.90 -3.92 3.96
N ASN A 91 5.17 -3.68 2.68
CA ASN A 91 4.13 -3.50 1.66
C ASN A 91 3.23 -4.74 1.56
N ALA A 92 3.82 -5.94 1.52
CA ALA A 92 3.07 -7.19 1.46
C ALA A 92 2.17 -7.36 2.69
N ALA A 93 2.66 -7.02 3.89
CA ALA A 93 1.88 -7.06 5.12
C ALA A 93 0.70 -6.06 5.09
N VAL A 94 0.92 -4.83 4.61
CA VAL A 94 -0.15 -3.83 4.48
C VAL A 94 -1.20 -4.26 3.44
N GLN A 95 -0.77 -4.82 2.31
CA GLN A 95 -1.67 -5.37 1.28
C GLN A 95 -2.52 -6.51 1.84
N ALA A 96 -1.93 -7.41 2.64
CA ALA A 96 -2.67 -8.48 3.30
C ALA A 96 -3.73 -7.93 4.26
N ARG A 97 -3.38 -6.91 5.06
CA ARG A 97 -4.34 -6.24 5.97
C ARG A 97 -5.45 -5.52 5.22
N LEU A 98 -5.14 -4.84 4.11
CA LEU A 98 -6.16 -4.23 3.24
C LEU A 98 -7.09 -5.28 2.66
N HIS A 99 -6.56 -6.41 2.20
CA HIS A 99 -7.34 -7.50 1.68
C HIS A 99 -8.27 -8.08 2.75
N GLU A 100 -7.75 -8.40 3.94
CA GLU A 100 -8.54 -8.87 5.07
C GLU A 100 -9.64 -7.88 5.47
N PHE A 101 -9.32 -6.59 5.52
CA PHE A 101 -10.30 -5.54 5.78
C PHE A 101 -11.44 -5.57 4.77
N VAL A 102 -11.13 -5.64 3.46
CA VAL A 102 -12.15 -5.70 2.39
C VAL A 102 -12.98 -6.98 2.47
N TRP A 103 -12.39 -8.10 2.89
CA TRP A 103 -13.08 -9.37 3.06
C TRP A 103 -14.14 -9.36 4.16
N GLN A 104 -13.98 -8.52 5.18
CA GLN A 104 -14.94 -8.39 6.27
C GLN A 104 -16.16 -7.54 5.89
N ILE A 105 -16.09 -6.76 4.80
CA ILE A 105 -17.18 -5.87 4.39
C ILE A 105 -18.25 -6.66 3.63
N PRO A 106 -19.53 -6.60 4.05
CA PRO A 106 -20.61 -7.26 3.34
C PRO A 106 -20.83 -6.62 1.96
N ASN A 107 -21.45 -7.35 1.02
CA ASN A 107 -21.77 -6.79 -0.29
C ASN A 107 -22.71 -5.58 -0.17
N ILE A 108 -22.50 -4.59 -1.04
CA ILE A 108 -23.30 -3.36 -1.12
C ILE A 108 -24.73 -3.71 -1.58
N PRO A 109 -25.79 -3.16 -0.96
CA PRO A 109 -27.16 -3.29 -1.46
C PRO A 109 -27.28 -2.75 -2.88
N HIS A 110 -27.97 -3.46 -3.77
CA HIS A 110 -28.30 -2.93 -5.09
C HIS A 110 -29.29 -1.77 -4.97
N ASP A 111 -29.20 -0.77 -5.85
CA ASP A 111 -30.01 0.46 -5.76
C ASP A 111 -31.53 0.20 -5.89
N SER A 112 -31.91 -0.97 -6.41
CA SER A 112 -33.30 -1.42 -6.52
C SER A 112 -33.84 -2.08 -5.24
N VAL A 113 -33.02 -2.28 -4.21
CA VAL A 113 -33.46 -2.89 -2.95
C VAL A 113 -34.13 -1.81 -2.11
N PRO A 114 -35.43 -1.92 -1.80
CA PRO A 114 -36.11 -0.95 -0.95
C PRO A 114 -35.40 -0.86 0.40
N LEU A 115 -35.24 0.37 0.91
CA LEU A 115 -34.67 0.65 2.23
C LEU A 115 -35.62 0.13 3.31
N GLY A 116 -35.53 -1.16 3.63
CA GLY A 116 -36.42 -1.83 4.57
C GLY A 116 -35.65 -2.37 5.77
N SER A 117 -35.89 -1.79 6.95
CA SER A 117 -35.67 -2.44 8.24
C SER A 117 -37.01 -3.01 8.71
N ARG A 118 -37.42 -4.17 8.18
CA ARG A 118 -38.35 -5.15 8.80
C ARG A 118 -38.72 -6.27 7.82
N PRO A 119 -38.68 -7.54 8.25
CA PRO A 119 -39.32 -8.66 7.55
C PRO A 119 -40.74 -8.86 8.09
N GLU A 120 -41.60 -7.84 8.11
CA GLU A 120 -42.99 -7.96 8.59
C GLU A 120 -43.90 -6.97 7.84
N ASP A 121 -44.47 -7.43 6.72
CA ASP A 121 -45.89 -7.30 6.37
C ASP A 121 -46.28 -8.50 5.49
#